data_AF-A0A539DQT7-F1
#
_entry.id   AF-A0A539DQT7-F1
#
_cell.length_a   1.000
_cell.length_b   1.000
_cell.length_c   1.000
_cell.angle_alpha   90.00
_cell.angle_beta   90.00
_cell.angle_gamma   90.00
#
_symmetry.space_group_name_H-M   'P 1'
#
loop_
_entity.id
_entity.type
_entity.pdbx_description
1 polymer ?
#
loop_
_entity_poly.entity_id
_entity_poly.type
_entity_poly.pdbx_seq_one_letter_code
_entity_poly.pdbx_strand_id
1 'polypeptide(L)' 'SLDLYANGHTRPSTLVDTYGIVTSFRHNVYRSWFFYEAIPELYWPRDEEGHYSAETRFTLRFEIQFWQN' A
#
# COMPACT_ATOMS: atom_id res chain seq x y z
N SER A 1 3.73 4.92 -8.04
CA SER A 1 2.38 4.77 -8.61
C SER A 1 1.37 5.35 -7.64
N LEU A 2 0.13 5.57 -8.08
CA LEU A 2 -1.02 5.78 -7.21
C LEU A 2 -2.01 4.65 -7.49
N ASP A 3 -2.36 3.91 -6.46
CA ASP A 3 -3.18 2.71 -6.53
C ASP A 3 -4.38 2.88 -5.60
N LEU A 4 -5.58 2.64 -6.14
CA LEU A 4 -6.84 2.58 -5.40
C LEU A 4 -7.27 1.13 -5.34
N TYR A 5 -7.71 0.64 -4.19
CA TYR A 5 -8.22 -0.71 -4.10
C TYR A 5 -9.39 -0.83 -3.14
N ALA A 6 -10.21 -1.85 -3.40
CA ALA A 6 -11.29 -2.29 -2.53
C ALA A 6 -11.17 -3.80 -2.36
N ASN A 7 -11.31 -4.27 -1.13
CA ASN A 7 -11.35 -5.68 -0.78
C ASN A 7 -12.66 -5.98 -0.06
N GLY A 8 -13.26 -7.13 -0.34
CA GLY A 8 -14.52 -7.51 0.26
C GLY A 8 -14.94 -8.93 -0.10
N HIS A 9 -16.13 -9.30 0.35
CA HIS A 9 -16.74 -10.59 0.11
C HIS A 9 -18.10 -10.45 -0.58
N THR A 10 -18.52 -11.50 -1.29
CA THR A 10 -19.79 -11.54 -2.05
C THR A 10 -20.82 -12.51 -1.46
N ARG A 11 -20.47 -13.25 -0.41
CA ARG A 11 -21.36 -14.19 0.29
C ARG A 11 -21.09 -14.11 1.79
N PRO A 12 -22.12 -14.10 2.65
CA PRO A 12 -23.56 -14.23 2.33
C PRO A 12 -24.22 -12.99 1.72
N SER A 13 -23.56 -11.83 1.77
CA SER A 13 -23.97 -10.57 1.15
C SER A 13 -22.76 -9.92 0.46
N THR A 14 -23.03 -9.05 -0.52
CA THR A 14 -21.96 -8.26 -1.18
C THR A 14 -21.60 -7.08 -0.30
N LEU A 15 -20.43 -7.14 0.32
CA LEU A 15 -19.92 -6.12 1.22
C LEU A 15 -18.44 -5.84 0.92
N VAL A 16 -18.08 -4.58 0.95
CA VAL A 16 -16.68 -4.15 0.92
C VAL A 16 -16.18 -4.11 2.36
N ASP A 17 -15.14 -4.87 2.65
CA ASP A 17 -14.52 -4.93 3.97
C ASP A 17 -13.51 -3.81 4.15
N THR A 18 -12.77 -3.45 3.10
CA THR A 18 -11.75 -2.41 3.19
C THR A 18 -11.66 -1.61 1.90
N TYR A 19 -11.63 -0.29 2.03
CA TYR A 19 -11.15 0.61 0.98
C TYR A 19 -9.71 1.02 1.28
N GLY A 20 -8.93 1.34 0.25
CA GLY A 20 -7.66 2.01 0.51
C GLY A 20 -7.03 2.68 -0.70
N ILE A 21 -6.05 3.51 -0.36
CA ILE A 21 -5.24 4.29 -1.27
C ILE A 21 -3.79 4.01 -0.90
N VAL A 22 -3.00 3.63 -1.89
CA VAL A 22 -1.57 3.36 -1.75
C VAL A 22 -0.84 4.20 -2.76
N THR A 23 0.21 4.90 -2.32
CA THR A 23 1.10 5.60 -3.23
C THR A 23 2.51 5.05 -3.07
N SER A 24 3.21 4.82 -4.17
CA SER A 24 4.61 4.41 -4.17
C SER A 24 5.48 5.48 -4.83
N PHE A 25 6.53 5.88 -4.11
CA PHE A 25 7.57 6.79 -4.57
C PHE A 25 8.91 6.06 -4.54
N ARG A 26 9.31 5.47 -5.67
CA ARG A 26 10.60 4.81 -5.83
C ARG A 26 11.60 5.76 -6.48
N HIS A 27 12.77 5.88 -5.88
CA HIS A 27 13.88 6.64 -6.45
C HIS A 27 15.18 5.83 -6.39
N ASN A 28 15.96 5.92 -7.45
CA ASN A 28 17.32 5.41 -7.47
C ASN A 28 18.22 6.47 -6.84
N VAL A 29 19.05 6.10 -5.87
CA VAL A 29 20.03 7.05 -5.34
C VAL A 29 21.11 7.28 -6.39
N TYR A 30 21.94 8.31 -6.21
CA TYR A 30 23.05 8.65 -7.09
C TYR A 30 23.91 7.47 -7.60
N ARG A 31 23.89 6.32 -6.91
CA ARG A 31 24.52 5.08 -7.34
C ARG A 31 23.47 4.09 -7.87
N SER A 32 23.72 3.55 -9.06
CA SER A 32 22.84 2.57 -9.72
C SER A 32 22.59 1.29 -8.94
N TRP A 33 23.35 1.02 -7.88
CA TRP A 33 23.22 -0.17 -7.03
C TRP A 33 22.25 0.00 -5.85
N PHE A 34 21.72 1.20 -5.58
CA PHE A 34 20.87 1.44 -4.41
C PHE A 34 19.56 2.15 -4.73
N PHE A 35 18.46 1.56 -4.29
CA PHE A 35 17.12 2.11 -4.45
C PHE A 35 16.45 2.26 -3.09
N TYR A 36 15.66 3.32 -2.95
CA TYR A 36 14.71 3.44 -1.86
C TYR A 36 13.31 3.67 -2.41
N GLU A 37 12.32 3.22 -1.65
CA GLU A 37 10.92 3.38 -1.98
C GLU A 37 10.16 3.75 -0.71
N ALA A 38 9.43 4.86 -0.78
CA ALA A 38 8.52 5.30 0.27
C ALA A 38 7.08 5.01 -0.16
N ILE A 39 6.33 4.35 0.71
CA ILE A 39 4.98 3.87 0.43
C ILE A 39 4.06 4.34 1.57
N PRO A 40 3.47 5.54 1.46
CA PRO A 40 2.35 5.92 2.30
C PRO A 40 1.07 5.20 1.88
N GLU A 41 0.32 4.75 2.87
CA GLU A 41 -0.87 3.93 2.70
C GLU A 41 -1.97 4.46 3.64
N LEU A 42 -3.19 4.55 3.12
CA LEU A 42 -4.37 4.92 3.88
C LEU A 42 -5.47 3.90 3.61
N TYR A 43 -5.99 3.32 4.68
CA TYR A 43 -6.98 2.26 4.65
C TYR A 43 -8.21 2.69 5.45
N TRP A 44 -9.36 2.17 5.05
CA TRP A 44 -10.59 2.27 5.81
C TRP A 44 -11.18 0.87 5.94
N PRO A 45 -10.72 0.07 6.91
CA PRO A 45 -11.38 -1.17 7.26
C PRO A 45 -12.77 -0.90 7.86
N ARG A 46 -13.70 -1.81 7.55
CA ARG A 46 -15.03 -1.88 8.13
C ARG A 46 -14.95 -2.56 9.49
N ASP A 47 -15.51 -1.94 10.52
CA ASP A 47 -15.63 -2.55 11.84
C ASP A 47 -16.89 -3.45 11.96
N GLU A 48 -17.07 -4.07 13.12
CA GLU A 48 -18.21 -4.95 13.40
C GLU A 48 -19.56 -4.22 13.37
N GLU A 49 -19.56 -2.90 13.62
CA GLU A 49 -20.76 -2.04 13.55
C GLU A 49 -21.03 -1.56 12.12
N GLY A 50 -20.11 -1.80 11.19
CA GLY A 50 -20.20 -1.43 9.79
C GLY A 50 -19.68 -0.02 9.47
N HIS A 51 -19.01 0.64 10.43
CA HIS A 51 -18.36 1.92 10.21
C HIS A 51 -16.97 1.72 9.59
N TYR A 52 -16.49 2.76 8.91
CA TYR A 52 -15.19 2.78 8.27
C TYR A 52 -14.28 3.77 9.01
N SER A 53 -13.21 3.25 9.62
CA SER A 53 -12.25 4.07 10.37
C SER A 53 -10.93 4.19 9.62
N ALA A 54 -10.38 5.39 9.54
CA ALA A 54 -9.13 5.64 8.81
C ALA A 54 -7.92 5.05 9.56
N GLU A 55 -7.16 4.18 8.89
CA GLU A 55 -5.88 3.64 9.33
C GLU A 55 -4.77 4.05 8.36
N THR A 56 -3.74 4.72 8.87
CA THR A 56 -2.54 5.06 8.08
C THR A 56 -1.46 4.02 8.29
N ARG A 57 -0.78 3.61 7.21
CA ARG A 57 0.47 2.85 7.27
C ARG A 57 1.53 3.53 6.44
N PHE A 58 2.78 3.30 6.81
CA PHE A 58 3.92 3.85 6.07
C PHE A 58 5.00 2.80 5.98
N THR A 59 5.36 2.44 4.76
CA THR A 59 6.40 1.45 4.48
C THR A 59 7.59 2.11 3.82
N LEU A 60 8.78 1.85 4.34
CA LEU A 60 10.05 2.18 3.71
C LEU A 60 10.72 0.90 3.22
N ARG A 61 11.10 0.87 1.95
CA ARG A 61 11.84 -0.23 1.35
C ARG A 61 13.19 0.26 0.85
N PHE A 62 14.24 -0.49 1.16
CA PHE A 62 15.60 -0.28 0.67
C PHE A 62 16.03 -1.51 -0.10
N GLU A 63 16.57 -1.31 -1.30
CA GLU A 63 17.01 -2.39 -2.18
C GLU A 63 18.46 -2.13 -2.61
N ILE A 64 19.32 -3.14 -2.44
CA ILE A 64 20.72 -3.13 -2.86
C ILE A 64 20.89 -4.15 -3.98
N GLN A 65 21.43 -3.72 -5.11
CA GLN A 65 21.80 -4.58 -6.23
C GLN A 65 23.29 -4.87 -6.20
N PHE A 66 23.65 -6.13 -5.96
CA PHE A 66 25.04 -6.55 -5.83
C PHE A 66 25.72 -6.90 -7.16
N TRP A 67 24.95 -7.14 -8.22
CA TRP A 67 25.45 -7.52 -9.54
C TRP A 67 24.65 -6.81 -10.63
N GLN A 68 25.34 -6.09 -11.52
CA GLN A 68 24.85 -5.60 -12.80
C GLN A 68 25.76 -6.21 -13.87
N ASN A 69 25.22 -7.11 -14.67
CA ASN A 69 25.93 -7.75 -15.79
C ASN A 69 25.80 -6.88 -17.04
#